data_AF-A0A2H5MGE4-F1
#
_entry.id   AF-A0A2H5MGE4-F1
#
_cell.length_a   1.000
_cell.length_b   1.000
_cell.length_c   1.000
_cell.angle_alpha   90.00
_cell.angle_beta   90.00
_cell.angle_gamma   90.00
#
_symmetry.space_group_name_H-M   'P 1'
#
loop_
_entity.id
_entity.type
_entity.pdbx_description
1 polymer ?
#
loop_
_entity_poly.entity_id
_entity_poly.type
_entity_poly.pdbx_seq_one_letter_code
_entity_poly.pdbx_strand_id
1 'polypeptide(L)'
;MGIKFTKEAKRFLCKLIGEEKRYTTQVLLSVVRLTSVNAASLYQLIRKIYSNNSRANSFEMTIDELKDELNLYTIGAGGVKDYKYPDYPAFKRDVLNKSVKEIMKHTEVKNLSFVVSEKIGRKVYKLKFSYTIGYEGDTREDSEFTNMFDKMYPPEN
;
A
#
# COMPACT_ATOMS: atom_id res chain seq x y z
N MET A 1 1.57 -17.06 22.15
CA MET A 1 1.46 -17.66 20.80
C MET A 1 2.82 -17.54 20.14
N GLY A 2 3.48 -18.64 19.79
CA GLY A 2 4.74 -18.60 19.04
C GLY A 2 4.48 -18.72 17.54
N ILE A 3 4.93 -17.75 16.76
CA ILE A 3 4.84 -17.78 15.29
C ILE A 3 6.23 -18.14 14.75
N LYS A 4 6.32 -19.17 13.91
CA LYS A 4 7.57 -19.60 13.27
C LYS A 4 7.41 -19.54 11.76
N PHE A 5 8.23 -18.71 11.11
CA PHE A 5 8.25 -18.60 9.66
C PHE A 5 8.96 -19.79 9.01
N THR A 6 8.57 -20.11 7.77
CA THR A 6 9.22 -21.16 6.97
C THR A 6 10.58 -20.68 6.44
N LYS A 7 11.45 -21.61 6.04
CA LYS A 7 12.75 -21.27 5.43
C LYS A 7 12.59 -20.51 4.11
N GLU A 8 11.50 -20.78 3.40
CA GLU A 8 11.12 -20.12 2.16
C GLU A 8 10.72 -18.67 2.43
N ALA A 9 9.91 -18.41 3.46
CA ALA A 9 9.51 -17.06 3.87
C ALA A 9 10.72 -16.18 4.23
N LYS A 10 11.76 -16.76 4.84
CA LYS A 10 13.01 -16.06 5.15
C LYS A 10 13.63 -15.37 3.93
N ARG A 11 13.50 -15.97 2.73
CA ARG A 11 14.05 -15.39 1.48
C ARG A 11 13.35 -14.09 1.09
N PHE A 12 12.10 -13.89 1.47
CA PHE A 12 11.35 -12.67 1.18
C PHE A 12 11.50 -11.63 2.29
N LEU A 13 11.59 -12.06 3.55
CA LEU A 13 11.71 -11.17 4.71
C LEU A 13 13.13 -10.62 4.90
N CYS A 14 14.17 -11.39 4.56
CA CYS A 14 15.56 -11.03 4.84
C CYS A 14 16.35 -10.54 3.63
N LYS A 15 15.75 -10.45 2.43
CA LYS A 15 16.43 -9.97 1.20
C LYS A 15 16.42 -8.44 1.15
N LEU A 16 17.09 -7.82 2.13
CA LEU A 16 17.24 -6.36 2.27
C LEU A 16 18.52 -5.83 1.62
N ILE A 17 19.46 -6.70 1.25
CA ILE A 17 20.79 -6.34 0.76
C ILE A 17 21.07 -7.12 -0.53
N GLY A 18 21.37 -6.41 -1.62
CA GLY A 18 21.70 -6.97 -2.94
C GLY A 18 21.52 -5.95 -4.08
N GLU A 19 22.18 -6.20 -5.21
CA GLU A 19 22.18 -5.30 -6.39
C GLU A 19 20.78 -5.03 -6.97
N GLU A 20 19.83 -5.94 -6.75
CA GLU A 20 18.47 -5.79 -7.26
C GLU A 20 17.66 -4.68 -6.56
N LYS A 21 18.00 -4.28 -5.31
CA LYS A 21 17.30 -3.24 -4.51
C LYS A 21 15.75 -3.25 -4.57
N ARG A 22 15.13 -4.41 -4.84
CA ARG A 22 13.66 -4.54 -4.95
C ARG A 22 13.05 -4.87 -3.59
N TYR A 23 12.99 -3.89 -2.70
CA TYR A 23 12.27 -3.98 -1.44
C TYR A 23 11.28 -2.82 -1.29
N THR A 24 10.20 -3.05 -0.54
CA THR A 24 9.22 -2.02 -0.20
C THR A 24 9.39 -1.67 1.27
N THR A 25 9.76 -0.43 1.56
CA THR A 25 9.80 0.08 2.94
C THR A 25 8.45 0.66 3.29
N GLN A 26 7.97 0.41 4.51
CA GLN A 26 6.72 0.96 5.03
C GLN A 26 6.95 1.43 6.47
N VAL A 27 6.21 2.46 6.90
CA VAL A 27 6.22 2.85 8.31
C VAL A 27 5.31 1.90 9.07
N LEU A 28 5.86 1.15 10.02
CA LEU A 28 5.12 0.12 10.75
C LEU A 28 3.86 0.70 11.42
N LEU A 29 4.00 1.85 12.07
CA LEU A 29 2.89 2.49 12.78
C LEU A 29 1.79 2.94 11.81
N SER A 30 2.15 3.42 10.62
CA SER A 30 1.19 3.75 9.55
C SER A 30 0.38 2.54 9.13
N VAL A 31 1.03 1.38 8.91
CA VAL A 31 0.34 0.13 8.52
C VAL A 31 -0.61 -0.34 9.61
N VAL A 32 -0.18 -0.35 10.87
CA VAL A 32 -1.00 -0.80 12.01
C VAL A 32 -2.22 0.10 12.24
N ARG A 33 -2.12 1.39 11.88
CA ARG A 33 -3.22 2.36 11.99
C ARG A 33 -4.25 2.24 10.87
N LEU A 34 -3.94 1.56 9.77
CA LEU A 34 -4.89 1.31 8.68
C LEU A 34 -5.81 0.14 9.06
N THR A 35 -7.11 0.40 9.08
CA THR A 35 -8.14 -0.57 9.43
C THR A 35 -8.74 -1.25 8.20
N SER A 36 -8.74 -0.56 7.05
CA SER A 36 -9.22 -1.10 5.79
C SER A 36 -8.14 -1.87 5.04
N VAL A 37 -8.46 -3.10 4.64
CA VAL A 37 -7.60 -3.90 3.74
C VAL A 37 -7.32 -3.15 2.43
N ASN A 38 -8.32 -2.43 1.89
CA ASN A 38 -8.14 -1.67 0.66
C ASN A 38 -7.18 -0.48 0.84
N ALA A 39 -7.24 0.18 2.00
CA ALA A 39 -6.32 1.27 2.33
C ALA A 39 -4.90 0.74 2.55
N ALA A 40 -4.75 -0.39 3.23
CA ALA A 40 -3.47 -1.06 3.41
C ALA A 40 -2.83 -1.47 2.07
N SER A 41 -3.60 -2.10 1.18
CA SER A 41 -3.10 -2.49 -0.16
C SER A 41 -2.70 -1.27 -1.00
N LEU A 42 -3.49 -0.20 -0.98
CA LEU A 42 -3.17 1.03 -1.73
C LEU A 42 -1.94 1.74 -1.16
N TYR A 43 -1.81 1.79 0.17
CA TYR A 43 -0.63 2.33 0.85
C TYR A 43 0.63 1.52 0.50
N GLN A 44 0.53 0.19 0.51
CA GLN A 44 1.61 -0.71 0.11
C GLN A 44 2.03 -0.47 -1.34
N LEU A 45 1.08 -0.27 -2.26
CA LEU A 45 1.38 0.07 -3.65
C LEU A 45 2.13 1.41 -3.78
N ILE A 46 1.68 2.45 -3.07
CA ILE A 46 2.35 3.75 -3.04
C ILE A 46 3.78 3.62 -2.53
N ARG A 47 3.98 2.91 -1.42
CA ARG A 47 5.31 2.68 -0.84
C ARG A 47 6.19 1.82 -1.74
N LYS A 48 5.65 0.83 -2.46
CA LYS A 48 6.37 0.02 -3.45
C LYS A 48 6.95 0.90 -4.57
N ILE A 49 6.15 1.83 -5.09
CA ILE A 49 6.56 2.77 -6.14
C ILE A 49 7.62 3.74 -5.60
N TYR A 50 7.40 4.28 -4.40
CA TYR A 50 8.34 5.20 -3.76
C TYR A 50 9.68 4.55 -3.40
N SER A 51 9.68 3.30 -2.91
CA SER A 51 10.93 2.58 -2.62
C SER A 51 11.73 2.29 -3.88
N ASN A 52 11.07 2.04 -5.01
CA ASN A 52 11.74 1.89 -6.31
C ASN A 52 12.30 3.22 -6.84
N ASN A 53 11.61 4.34 -6.59
CA ASN A 53 12.06 5.67 -6.98
C ASN A 53 11.54 6.71 -5.97
N SER A 54 12.41 7.18 -5.08
CA SER A 54 12.06 8.15 -4.03
C SER A 54 11.68 9.54 -4.55
N ARG A 55 11.91 9.81 -5.85
CA ARG A 55 11.43 11.03 -6.53
C ARG A 55 10.05 10.84 -7.16
N ALA A 56 9.54 9.61 -7.22
CA ALA A 56 8.21 9.33 -7.75
C ALA A 56 7.13 9.81 -6.77
N ASN A 57 6.47 10.90 -7.16
CA ASN A 57 5.34 11.50 -6.46
C ASN A 57 4.00 11.22 -7.16
N SER A 58 4.02 10.42 -8.23
CA SER A 58 2.84 10.05 -8.98
C SER A 58 3.06 8.75 -9.74
N PHE A 59 1.96 8.08 -10.08
CA PHE A 59 1.95 6.93 -10.98
C PHE A 59 0.64 6.88 -11.75
N GLU A 60 0.67 6.17 -12.86
CA GLU A 60 -0.52 5.89 -13.67
C GLU A 60 -0.72 4.38 -13.79
N MET A 61 -1.98 3.95 -13.73
CA MET A 61 -2.33 2.54 -13.77
C MET A 61 -3.73 2.37 -14.34
N THR A 62 -3.96 1.31 -15.11
CA THR A 62 -5.30 0.97 -15.59
C THR A 62 -6.20 0.54 -14.44
N ILE A 63 -7.51 0.61 -14.63
CA ILE A 63 -8.47 0.16 -13.59
C ILE A 63 -8.26 -1.31 -13.24
N ASP A 64 -7.98 -2.17 -14.22
CA ASP A 64 -7.83 -3.60 -14.00
C ASP A 64 -6.51 -3.92 -13.29
N GLU A 65 -5.39 -3.31 -13.70
CA GLU A 65 -4.10 -3.42 -12.98
C GLU A 65 -4.22 -2.94 -11.53
N LEU A 66 -4.98 -1.85 -11.29
CA LEU A 66 -5.19 -1.34 -9.95
C LEU A 66 -6.03 -2.30 -9.11
N LYS A 67 -7.08 -2.91 -9.70
CA LYS A 67 -7.86 -3.94 -9.01
C LYS A 67 -7.03 -5.18 -8.70
N ASP A 68 -6.09 -5.53 -9.58
CA ASP A 68 -5.14 -6.62 -9.34
C ASP A 68 -4.21 -6.32 -8.17
N GLU A 69 -3.57 -5.15 -8.15
CA GLU A 69 -2.68 -4.74 -7.05
C GLU A 69 -3.43 -4.62 -5.71
N LEU A 70 -4.72 -4.24 -5.75
CA LEU A 70 -5.58 -4.19 -4.56
C LEU A 70 -6.22 -5.54 -4.19
N ASN A 71 -5.96 -6.62 -4.93
CA ASN A 71 -6.57 -7.94 -4.77
C ASN A 71 -8.12 -7.91 -4.77
N LEU A 72 -8.69 -7.08 -5.64
CA LEU A 72 -10.13 -6.89 -5.79
C LEU A 72 -10.73 -7.80 -6.85
N TYR A 73 -10.42 -9.08 -6.76
CA TYR A 73 -10.97 -10.12 -7.62
C TYR A 73 -11.13 -11.42 -6.85
N THR A 74 -11.89 -12.34 -7.42
CA THR A 74 -11.92 -13.75 -7.05
C THR A 74 -11.57 -14.58 -8.27
N ILE A 75 -11.09 -15.80 -8.06
CA ILE A 75 -10.82 -16.73 -9.15
C ILE A 75 -12.05 -17.63 -9.29
N GLY A 76 -12.78 -17.48 -10.39
CA GLY A 76 -13.97 -18.26 -10.69
C GLY A 76 -13.64 -19.68 -11.16
N ALA A 77 -14.68 -20.51 -11.34
CA ALA A 77 -14.53 -21.85 -11.90
C ALA A 77 -14.00 -21.75 -13.34
N GLY A 78 -12.76 -22.22 -13.55
CA GLY A 78 -12.04 -22.11 -14.83
C GLY A 78 -10.81 -21.20 -14.80
N GLY A 79 -10.45 -20.63 -13.64
CA GLY A 79 -9.21 -19.84 -13.49
C GLY A 79 -9.32 -18.40 -13.98
N VAL A 80 -10.53 -17.93 -14.31
CA VAL A 80 -10.78 -16.56 -14.78
C VAL A 80 -11.01 -15.62 -13.59
N LYS A 81 -10.50 -14.39 -13.70
CA LYS A 81 -10.67 -13.36 -12.67
C LYS A 81 -12.06 -12.72 -12.76
N ASP A 82 -12.80 -12.80 -11.67
CA ASP A 82 -14.04 -12.07 -11.45
C ASP A 82 -13.76 -10.83 -10.60
N TYR A 83 -13.73 -9.65 -11.24
CA TYR A 83 -13.41 -8.40 -10.56
C TYR A 83 -14.56 -7.91 -9.68
N LYS A 84 -14.22 -7.51 -8.45
CA LYS A 84 -15.10 -6.76 -7.56
C LYS A 84 -15.29 -5.34 -8.10
N TYR A 85 -16.43 -4.73 -7.73
CA TYR A 85 -16.80 -3.37 -8.13
C TYR A 85 -16.72 -3.16 -9.65
N PRO A 86 -17.52 -3.89 -10.46
CA PRO A 86 -17.45 -3.81 -11.92
C PRO A 86 -17.65 -2.38 -12.43
N ASP A 87 -18.52 -1.61 -11.78
CA ASP A 87 -18.77 -0.22 -12.11
C ASP A 87 -17.78 0.74 -11.45
N TYR A 88 -17.16 1.59 -12.28
CA TYR A 88 -16.21 2.60 -11.82
C TYR A 88 -16.77 3.53 -10.72
N PRO A 89 -18.03 4.03 -10.78
CA PRO A 89 -18.57 4.86 -9.71
C PRO A 89 -18.58 4.17 -8.33
N ALA A 90 -18.93 2.88 -8.29
CA ALA A 90 -18.91 2.10 -7.06
C ALA A 90 -17.48 1.88 -6.56
N PHE A 91 -16.57 1.50 -7.46
CA PHE A 91 -15.15 1.35 -7.15
C PHE A 91 -14.55 2.66 -6.59
N LYS A 92 -14.83 3.79 -7.23
CA LYS A 92 -14.39 5.12 -6.80
C LYS A 92 -14.90 5.46 -5.41
N ARG A 93 -16.19 5.29 -5.16
CA ARG A 93 -16.83 5.67 -3.89
C ARG A 93 -16.41 4.76 -2.74
N ASP A 94 -16.46 3.45 -2.97
CA ASP A 94 -16.40 2.46 -1.89
C ASP A 94 -14.98 1.97 -1.62
N VAL A 95 -14.08 2.10 -2.60
CA VAL A 95 -12.66 1.74 -2.44
C VAL A 95 -11.79 2.98 -2.44
N LEU A 96 -11.70 3.69 -3.57
CA LEU A 96 -10.66 4.72 -3.76
C LEU A 96 -10.82 5.89 -2.79
N ASN A 97 -11.99 6.53 -2.75
CA ASN A 97 -12.22 7.70 -1.91
C ASN A 97 -12.04 7.39 -0.41
N LYS A 98 -12.52 6.23 0.04
CA LYS A 98 -12.37 5.80 1.44
C LYS A 98 -10.91 5.53 1.78
N SER A 99 -10.21 4.79 0.92
CA SER A 99 -8.80 4.44 1.10
C SER A 99 -7.91 5.70 1.12
N VAL A 100 -8.10 6.62 0.18
CA VAL A 100 -7.37 7.89 0.13
C VAL A 100 -7.58 8.70 1.41
N LYS A 101 -8.84 8.83 1.88
CA LYS A 101 -9.16 9.56 3.11
C LYS A 101 -8.49 8.94 4.34
N GLU A 102 -8.51 7.62 4.45
CA GLU A 102 -7.91 6.90 5.57
C GLU A 102 -6.38 7.02 5.56
N ILE A 103 -5.74 6.81 4.40
CA ILE A 103 -4.29 6.93 4.24
C ILE A 103 -3.81 8.33 4.62
N MET A 104 -4.45 9.38 4.10
CA MET A 104 -4.04 10.75 4.43
C MET A 104 -4.19 11.09 5.92
N LYS A 105 -5.17 10.47 6.58
CA LYS A 105 -5.46 10.69 8.00
C LYS A 105 -4.44 9.99 8.91
N HIS A 106 -4.05 8.76 8.55
CA HIS A 106 -3.34 7.86 9.48
C HIS A 106 -1.87 7.61 9.13
N THR A 107 -1.40 8.10 7.98
CA THR A 107 -0.04 7.84 7.49
C THR A 107 0.70 9.12 7.15
N GLU A 108 1.99 8.98 6.85
CA GLU A 108 2.91 10.00 6.36
C GLU A 108 2.60 10.46 4.92
N VAL A 109 1.76 9.73 4.19
CA VAL A 109 1.36 10.07 2.82
C VAL A 109 0.33 11.21 2.87
N LYS A 110 0.68 12.36 2.31
CA LYS A 110 -0.14 13.58 2.23
C LYS A 110 -0.46 13.95 0.79
N ASN A 111 -1.43 14.84 0.62
CA ASN A 111 -1.89 15.33 -0.69
C ASN A 111 -2.22 14.19 -1.68
N LEU A 112 -2.61 13.03 -1.16
CA LEU A 112 -2.94 11.87 -1.96
C LEU A 112 -4.24 12.14 -2.69
N SER A 113 -4.18 12.10 -4.02
CA SER A 113 -5.33 12.34 -4.88
C SER A 113 -5.19 11.52 -6.16
N PHE A 114 -6.30 11.41 -6.90
CA PHE A 114 -6.29 10.75 -8.19
C PHE A 114 -7.23 11.44 -9.19
N VAL A 115 -6.86 11.35 -10.46
CA VAL A 115 -7.64 11.88 -11.58
C VAL A 115 -7.75 10.82 -12.67
N VAL A 116 -8.77 10.96 -13.53
CA VAL A 116 -8.89 10.13 -14.73
C VAL A 116 -7.89 10.64 -15.76
N SER A 117 -6.89 9.83 -16.11
CA SER A 117 -5.91 10.18 -17.14
C SER A 117 -6.32 9.70 -18.53
N GLU A 118 -7.10 8.61 -18.62
CA GLU A 118 -7.53 8.05 -19.91
C GLU A 118 -8.93 7.44 -19.84
N LYS A 119 -9.68 7.59 -20.94
CA LYS A 119 -10.99 6.96 -21.16
C LYS A 119 -10.98 6.23 -22.50
N ILE A 120 -11.61 5.05 -22.54
CA ILE A 120 -11.91 4.34 -23.78
C ILE A 120 -13.41 4.45 -24.02
N GLY A 121 -13.79 5.26 -25.01
CA GLY A 121 -15.18 5.67 -25.21
C GLY A 121 -15.73 6.38 -23.97
N ARG A 122 -16.82 5.85 -23.41
CA ARG A 122 -17.44 6.39 -22.18
C ARG A 122 -16.87 5.79 -20.88
N LYS A 123 -16.02 4.76 -20.97
CA LYS A 123 -15.48 4.04 -19.81
C LYS A 123 -14.18 4.67 -19.35
N VAL A 124 -14.03 4.83 -18.04
CA VAL A 124 -12.76 5.21 -17.41
C VAL A 124 -11.79 4.04 -17.52
N TYR A 125 -10.62 4.29 -18.08
CA TYR A 125 -9.64 3.25 -18.37
C TYR A 125 -8.40 3.35 -17.47
N LYS A 126 -7.87 4.56 -17.27
CA LYS A 126 -6.64 4.79 -16.52
C LYS A 126 -6.79 5.91 -15.51
N LEU A 127 -6.16 5.72 -14.35
CA LEU A 127 -6.08 6.72 -13.30
C LEU A 127 -4.63 7.16 -13.11
N LYS A 128 -4.46 8.44 -12.81
CA LYS A 128 -3.21 9.01 -12.31
C LYS A 128 -3.36 9.32 -10.84
N PHE A 129 -2.53 8.72 -10.00
CA PHE A 129 -2.39 9.05 -8.60
C PHE A 129 -1.24 10.01 -8.41
N SER A 130 -1.41 10.96 -7.48
CA SER A 130 -0.39 11.91 -7.07
C SER A 130 -0.38 11.99 -5.55
N TYR A 131 0.81 12.09 -4.95
CA TYR A 131 1.00 12.15 -3.51
C TYR A 131 2.32 12.82 -3.14
N THR A 132 2.43 13.22 -1.88
CA THR A 132 3.67 13.66 -1.24
C THR A 132 3.91 12.80 -0.02
N ILE A 133 5.13 12.33 0.19
CA ILE A 133 5.49 11.61 1.41
C ILE A 133 6.23 12.61 2.30
N GLY A 134 5.66 12.89 3.48
CA GLY A 134 6.29 13.78 4.46
C GLY A 134 7.63 13.22 4.90
N TYR A 135 8.61 14.11 5.14
CA TYR A 135 9.90 13.69 5.68
C TYR A 135 9.69 13.13 7.09
N GLU A 136 10.12 11.89 7.31
CA GLU A 136 10.15 11.20 8.59
C GLU A 136 11.17 11.94 9.48
N GLY A 137 10.70 12.91 10.27
CA GLY A 137 11.33 13.17 11.56
C GLY A 137 10.64 12.26 12.57
N ASP A 138 11.40 11.54 13.40
CA ASP A 138 10.88 10.76 14.53
C ASP A 138 9.79 11.58 15.21
N THR A 139 8.53 11.20 15.00
CA THR A 139 7.48 11.85 15.75
C THR A 139 7.59 11.36 17.19
N ARG A 140 7.24 12.21 18.16
CA ARG A 140 7.26 11.80 19.58
C ARG A 140 6.50 10.49 19.81
N GLU A 141 5.43 10.28 19.05
CA GLU A 141 4.63 9.05 19.06
C GLU A 141 5.40 7.82 18.55
N ASP A 142 6.21 7.96 17.50
CA ASP A 142 7.04 6.87 16.96
C ASP A 142 8.13 6.47 17.96
N SER A 143 8.76 7.45 18.62
CA SER A 143 9.72 7.21 19.68
C SER A 143 9.07 6.57 20.91
N GLU A 144 7.88 7.03 21.32
CA GLU A 144 7.11 6.45 22.42
C GLU A 144 6.71 4.99 22.13
N PHE A 145 6.25 4.69 20.92
CA PHE A 145 5.91 3.33 20.50
C PHE A 145 7.13 2.42 20.50
N THR A 146 8.24 2.86 19.90
CA THR A 146 9.48 2.07 19.83
C THR A 146 10.04 1.79 21.22
N ASN A 147 10.08 2.80 22.09
CA ASN A 147 10.48 2.65 23.49
C ASN A 147 9.56 1.69 24.27
N MET A 148 8.24 1.72 24.02
CA MET A 148 7.30 0.77 24.62
C MET A 148 7.57 -0.66 24.12
N PHE A 149 7.78 -0.82 22.82
CA PHE A 149 8.01 -2.11 22.18
C PHE A 149 9.31 -2.75 22.68
N ASP A 150 10.41 -2.00 22.70
CA ASP A 150 11.73 -2.48 23.15
C ASP A 150 11.74 -2.82 24.64
N LYS A 151 10.96 -2.12 25.47
CA LYS A 151 10.75 -2.49 26.88
C LYS A 151 9.99 -3.80 27.04
N MET A 152 9.03 -4.07 26.15
CA MET A 152 8.17 -5.25 26.22
C MET A 152 8.84 -6.49 25.61
N TYR A 153 9.70 -6.29 24.61
CA TYR A 153 10.43 -7.32 23.88
C TYR A 153 11.90 -6.90 23.72
N PRO A 154 12.70 -6.93 24.80
CA PRO A 154 14.10 -6.56 24.74
C PRO A 154 14.86 -7.48 23.77
N PRO A 155 15.83 -6.95 23.00
CA PRO A 155 16.61 -7.76 22.09
C PRO A 155 17.39 -8.83 22.87
N GLU A 156 17.37 -10.07 22.38
CA GLU A 156 18.21 -11.14 22.92
C GLU A 156 19.68 -10.83 22.58
N ASN A 157 20.52 -10.72 23.62
CA ASN A 157 21.97 -10.52 23.50
C ASN A 157 22.67 -11.66 22.78
#